data_AF-W6A613-F1
#
_entry.id   AF-W6A613-F1
#
_cell.length_a   1.000
_cell.length_b   1.000
_cell.length_c   1.000
_cell.angle_alpha   90.00
_cell.angle_beta   90.00
_cell.angle_gamma   90.00
#
_symmetry.space_group_name_H-M   'P 1'
#
loop_
_entity.id
_entity.type
_entity.pdbx_description
1 polymer ?
#
loop_
_entity_poly.entity_id
_entity_poly.type
_entity_poly.pdbx_seq_one_letter_code
_entity_poly.pdbx_strand_id
1 'polypeptide(L)'
;MADTNTTLQVEQKTKKKKKAKKEKDPNKLGFFKSIGLNNFKKTNGVLMFLVLIFRLIMVVYWIAAPVLLAFAFYYDQGVRNLFFYLIFIFFDETHIDETGAVVPTYDETFANTIALSVAPIIWFLSVLIIGLGILRPFIKKGEWRQRAYLSFNFFFWPILMLSLLFGLKYLIPYLPSGPESISQGVYYPRYTYWLNAKNTFSPFSGWSIVFQVINYILIAFAIFIAFEAHLIKKLKLDYSDFYKREFKEKSLVNQVIEGRLEFGEHDGKDLKAEIKKLRTDLDMEEKERKMAAYLAAQDEKKTLKEAKKNAKNKKNTKSQG
;
A
#
# COMPACT_ATOMS: atom_id res chain seq x y z
N MET A 1 -10.41 22.77 -80.69
CA MET A 1 -11.70 23.48 -80.64
C MET A 1 -12.64 22.56 -79.86
N ALA A 2 -12.84 22.82 -78.56
CA ALA A 2 -14.00 23.57 -78.02
C ALA A 2 -15.30 22.78 -78.32
N ASP A 3 -16.15 22.34 -77.40
CA ASP A 3 -16.53 22.82 -76.06
C ASP A 3 -17.03 21.62 -75.20
N THR A 4 -16.76 21.53 -73.89
CA THR A 4 -17.35 22.23 -72.73
C THR A 4 -18.83 21.91 -72.45
N ASN A 5 -19.04 21.26 -71.29
CA ASN A 5 -20.22 21.31 -70.40
C ASN A 5 -21.57 20.79 -70.97
N THR A 6 -22.38 20.03 -70.25
CA THR A 6 -22.98 20.44 -68.96
C THR A 6 -23.71 19.24 -68.36
N THR A 7 -23.28 18.89 -67.15
CA THR A 7 -24.04 18.44 -65.97
C THR A 7 -25.55 18.15 -66.02
N LEU A 8 -25.93 17.33 -65.03
CA LEU A 8 -27.26 17.03 -64.45
C LEU A 8 -27.86 15.75 -65.07
N GLN A 9 -28.15 14.67 -64.34
CA GLN A 9 -28.69 14.54 -62.99
C GLN A 9 -28.13 13.22 -62.40
N VAL A 10 -27.36 13.20 -61.31
CA VAL A 10 -27.82 13.11 -59.91
C VAL A 10 -29.04 12.20 -59.74
N GLU A 11 -28.93 11.32 -58.74
CA GLU A 11 -29.94 10.37 -58.21
C GLU A 11 -29.91 8.96 -58.84
N GLN A 12 -29.76 7.85 -58.12
CA GLN A 12 -29.68 7.60 -56.69
C GLN A 12 -29.13 6.16 -56.49
N LYS A 13 -28.16 6.04 -55.58
CA LYS A 13 -28.04 5.00 -54.54
C LYS A 13 -27.89 3.50 -54.91
N THR A 14 -26.63 3.06 -54.74
CA THR A 14 -26.20 1.93 -53.86
C THR A 14 -26.64 0.48 -54.19
N LYS A 15 -25.66 -0.42 -54.41
CA LYS A 15 -25.15 -1.38 -53.38
C LYS A 15 -24.14 -2.43 -53.91
N LYS A 16 -22.98 -2.44 -53.25
CA LYS A 16 -22.21 -3.58 -52.68
C LYS A 16 -21.48 -4.63 -53.56
N LYS A 17 -20.14 -4.54 -53.43
CA LYS A 17 -19.14 -5.55 -52.99
C LYS A 17 -18.92 -6.85 -53.81
N LYS A 18 -17.67 -7.00 -54.29
CA LYS A 18 -16.71 -8.04 -53.86
C LYS A 18 -15.28 -7.63 -54.31
N LYS A 19 -14.36 -7.43 -53.35
CA LYS A 19 -12.90 -7.30 -53.60
C LYS A 19 -12.21 -8.51 -53.01
N ALA A 20 -11.39 -9.17 -53.83
CA ALA A 20 -10.58 -10.34 -53.51
C ALA A 20 -9.32 -9.98 -52.70
N LYS A 21 -8.81 -11.01 -52.01
CA LYS A 21 -7.61 -11.07 -51.17
C LYS A 21 -6.37 -10.42 -51.82
N LYS A 22 -5.61 -9.65 -51.03
CA LYS A 22 -4.19 -9.36 -51.27
C LYS A 22 -3.34 -10.04 -50.21
N GLU A 23 -2.32 -10.76 -50.67
CA GLU A 23 -1.22 -11.32 -49.90
C GLU A 23 -0.56 -10.28 -48.99
N LYS A 24 -0.09 -10.74 -47.83
CA LYS A 24 0.71 -9.92 -46.91
C LYS A 24 2.18 -10.00 -47.34
N ASP A 25 2.68 -8.88 -47.84
CA ASP A 25 4.09 -8.60 -48.11
C ASP A 25 5.03 -8.96 -46.92
N PRO A 26 6.16 -9.65 -47.16
CA PRO A 26 7.19 -9.92 -46.16
C PRO A 26 8.02 -8.68 -45.76
N ASN A 27 7.85 -7.54 -46.45
CA ASN A 27 8.52 -6.27 -46.12
C ASN A 27 7.91 -5.51 -44.93
N LYS A 28 6.83 -6.00 -44.30
CA LYS A 28 6.30 -5.43 -43.05
C LYS A 28 7.11 -5.76 -41.81
N LEU A 29 8.07 -6.69 -41.85
CA LEU A 29 9.02 -6.86 -40.76
C LEU A 29 10.03 -5.70 -40.66
N GLY A 30 10.28 -4.95 -41.74
CA GLY A 30 11.07 -3.72 -41.72
C GLY A 30 10.40 -2.55 -40.97
N PHE A 31 9.08 -2.60 -40.79
CA PHE A 31 8.30 -1.59 -40.07
C PHE A 31 8.58 -1.61 -38.55
N PHE A 32 8.95 -2.78 -38.00
CA PHE A 32 9.41 -2.90 -36.61
C PHE A 32 10.79 -2.28 -36.37
N LYS A 33 11.57 -2.04 -37.45
CA LYS A 33 12.87 -1.37 -37.39
C LYS A 33 12.78 0.15 -37.54
N SER A 34 11.69 0.69 -38.10
CA SER A 34 11.52 2.14 -38.33
C SER A 34 10.51 2.81 -37.40
N ILE A 35 9.72 2.05 -36.65
CA ILE A 35 8.76 2.60 -35.68
C ILE A 35 9.38 2.56 -34.30
N GLY A 36 10.13 3.63 -34.01
CA GLY A 36 10.17 4.23 -32.69
C GLY A 36 10.17 3.24 -31.52
N LEU A 37 11.31 2.58 -31.34
CA LEU A 37 11.82 2.08 -30.06
C LEU A 37 11.93 3.17 -28.96
N ASN A 38 11.22 4.30 -29.08
CA ASN A 38 11.21 5.42 -28.14
C ASN A 38 10.12 5.34 -27.07
N ASN A 39 9.23 4.35 -27.09
CA ASN A 39 8.12 4.28 -26.12
C ASN A 39 8.07 3.00 -25.28
N PHE A 40 9.22 2.42 -24.95
CA PHE A 40 9.34 1.69 -23.68
C PHE A 40 9.62 2.66 -22.51
N LYS A 41 8.79 3.70 -22.36
CA LYS A 41 8.53 4.35 -21.08
C LYS A 41 7.31 3.65 -20.48
N LYS A 42 7.46 2.43 -19.98
CA LYS A 42 6.30 1.66 -19.47
C LYS A 42 5.76 2.15 -18.13
N THR A 43 6.49 3.02 -17.44
CA THR A 43 5.99 3.77 -16.29
C THR A 43 5.87 5.25 -16.68
N ASN A 44 4.67 5.81 -16.62
CA ASN A 44 4.46 7.24 -16.88
C ASN A 44 5.28 8.05 -15.87
N GLY A 45 6.15 8.96 -16.30
CA GLY A 45 7.06 9.69 -15.41
C GLY A 45 6.33 10.46 -14.30
N VAL A 46 5.11 10.93 -14.58
CA VAL A 46 4.22 11.54 -13.59
C VAL A 46 3.79 10.54 -12.51
N LEU A 47 3.46 9.32 -12.89
CA LEU A 47 3.07 8.25 -11.97
C LEU A 47 4.26 7.81 -11.12
N MET A 48 5.45 7.80 -11.72
CA MET A 48 6.73 7.52 -11.06
C MET A 48 7.07 8.58 -10.00
N PHE A 49 6.90 9.86 -10.34
CA PHE A 49 7.09 10.99 -9.43
C PHE A 49 6.08 10.97 -8.27
N LEU A 50 4.82 10.66 -8.56
CA LEU A 50 3.77 10.54 -7.55
C LEU A 50 4.06 9.43 -6.55
N VAL A 51 4.57 8.27 -7.00
CA VAL A 51 5.03 7.18 -6.12
C VAL A 51 6.17 7.63 -5.20
N LEU A 52 7.13 8.42 -5.70
CA LEU A 52 8.24 8.92 -4.89
C LEU A 52 7.78 9.91 -3.81
N ILE A 53 6.91 10.88 -4.17
CA ILE A 53 6.33 11.80 -3.18
C ILE A 53 5.59 11.02 -2.10
N PHE A 54 4.79 10.04 -2.51
CA PHE A 54 4.01 9.25 -1.56
C PHE A 54 4.91 8.48 -0.57
N ARG A 55 6.04 7.95 -1.06
CA ARG A 55 7.04 7.30 -0.21
C ARG A 55 7.70 8.27 0.76
N LEU A 56 8.01 9.50 0.31
CA LEU A 56 8.55 10.53 1.19
C LEU A 56 7.56 10.85 2.32
N ILE A 57 6.28 11.04 1.98
CA ILE A 57 5.21 11.31 2.94
C ILE A 57 5.06 10.15 3.94
N MET A 58 5.17 8.89 3.50
CA MET A 58 5.13 7.73 4.39
C MET A 58 6.29 7.70 5.39
N VAL A 59 7.49 8.10 4.98
CA VAL A 59 8.66 8.16 5.87
C VAL A 59 8.47 9.25 6.92
N VAL A 60 7.99 10.43 6.52
CA VAL A 60 7.65 11.50 7.46
C VAL A 60 6.55 11.05 8.42
N TYR A 61 5.51 10.38 7.90
CA TYR A 61 4.42 9.83 8.69
C TYR A 61 4.91 8.78 9.70
N TRP A 62 5.86 7.92 9.34
CA TRP A 62 6.41 6.91 10.24
C TRP A 62 7.04 7.50 11.50
N ILE A 63 7.62 8.70 11.41
CA ILE A 63 8.20 9.41 12.56
C ILE A 63 7.11 10.18 13.32
N ALA A 64 6.25 10.90 12.59
CA ALA A 64 5.25 11.79 13.20
C ALA A 64 4.13 11.03 13.92
N ALA A 65 3.62 9.94 13.35
CA ALA A 65 2.46 9.22 13.88
C ALA A 65 2.69 8.62 15.28
N PRO A 66 3.81 7.90 15.57
CA PRO A 66 4.08 7.42 16.92
C PRO A 66 4.17 8.53 17.97
N VAL A 67 4.78 9.67 17.62
CA VAL A 67 4.91 10.82 18.54
C VAL A 67 3.54 11.40 18.87
N LEU A 68 2.70 11.61 17.84
CA LEU A 68 1.34 12.10 18.03
C LEU A 68 0.46 11.12 18.81
N LEU A 69 0.61 9.81 18.60
CA LEU A 69 -0.09 8.78 19.38
C LEU A 69 0.30 8.80 20.86
N ALA A 70 1.59 8.95 21.16
CA ALA A 70 2.08 9.05 22.54
C ALA A 70 1.52 10.30 23.24
N PHE A 71 1.51 11.44 22.53
CA PHE A 71 0.90 12.66 23.07
C PHE A 71 -0.61 12.54 23.24
N ALA A 72 -1.32 11.93 22.29
CA ALA A 72 -2.75 11.68 22.42
C ALA A 72 -3.05 10.78 23.63
N PHE A 73 -2.25 9.75 23.88
CA PHE A 73 -2.42 8.89 25.06
C PHE A 73 -2.22 9.63 26.38
N TYR A 74 -1.21 10.50 26.47
CA TYR A 74 -0.88 11.19 27.72
C TYR A 74 -1.75 12.43 27.99
N TYR A 75 -2.08 13.21 26.96
CA TYR A 75 -2.76 14.50 27.10
C TYR A 75 -4.27 14.44 26.85
N ASP A 76 -4.81 13.39 26.22
CA ASP A 76 -6.27 13.24 26.12
C ASP A 76 -6.84 12.85 27.49
N GLN A 77 -7.65 13.75 28.06
CA GLN A 77 -8.27 13.54 29.37
C GLN A 77 -9.17 12.30 29.39
N GLY A 78 -9.90 12.03 28.31
CA GLY A 78 -10.78 10.87 28.19
C GLY A 78 -10.00 9.56 28.19
N VAL A 79 -8.96 9.47 27.36
CA VAL A 79 -8.08 8.29 27.29
C VAL A 79 -7.33 8.09 28.60
N ARG A 80 -6.82 9.16 29.21
CA ARG A 80 -6.10 9.10 30.50
C ARG A 80 -7.01 8.62 31.62
N ASN A 81 -8.22 9.15 31.74
CA ASN A 81 -9.20 8.70 32.74
C ASN A 81 -9.63 7.25 32.49
N LEU A 82 -9.83 6.85 31.24
CA LEU A 82 -10.12 5.47 30.88
C LEU A 82 -8.97 4.53 31.26
N PHE A 83 -7.73 4.94 31.00
CA PHE A 83 -6.54 4.18 31.36
C PHE A 83 -6.37 4.04 32.88
N PHE A 84 -6.61 5.11 33.64
CA PHE A 84 -6.59 5.07 35.10
C PHE A 84 -7.68 4.17 35.66
N TYR A 85 -8.89 4.25 35.11
CA TYR A 85 -9.95 3.31 35.44
C TYR A 85 -9.50 1.85 35.21
N LEU A 86 -8.88 1.54 34.08
CA LEU A 86 -8.37 0.19 33.81
C LEU A 86 -7.28 -0.26 34.80
N ILE A 87 -6.38 0.63 35.23
CA ILE A 87 -5.38 0.32 36.27
C ILE A 87 -6.09 -0.05 37.57
N PHE A 88 -7.04 0.77 38.01
CA PHE A 88 -7.78 0.55 39.25
C PHE A 88 -8.83 -0.57 39.18
N ILE A 89 -9.00 -1.25 38.03
CA ILE A 89 -9.67 -2.55 38.01
C ILE A 89 -8.77 -3.64 38.62
N PHE A 90 -7.46 -3.55 38.42
CA PHE A 90 -6.50 -4.56 38.85
C PHE A 90 -5.86 -4.25 40.21
N PHE A 91 -5.74 -2.98 40.56
CA PHE A 91 -5.07 -2.50 41.78
C PHE A 91 -6.05 -1.80 42.74
N ASP A 92 -7.29 -2.30 42.84
CA ASP A 92 -8.37 -1.77 43.69
C ASP A 92 -8.19 -2.19 45.17
N GLU A 93 -7.00 -1.99 45.73
CA GLU A 93 -6.68 -2.35 47.12
C GLU A 93 -6.91 -1.14 48.04
N THR A 94 -7.56 -1.37 49.16
CA THR A 94 -7.78 -0.37 50.22
C THR A 94 -7.20 -0.86 51.54
N HIS A 95 -6.72 0.07 52.36
CA HIS A 95 -6.26 -0.16 53.72
C HIS A 95 -6.96 0.78 54.69
N ILE A 96 -6.94 0.43 55.97
CA ILE A 96 -7.48 1.27 57.04
C ILE A 96 -6.31 2.07 57.59
N ASP A 97 -6.38 3.40 57.49
CA ASP A 97 -5.37 4.32 57.99
C ASP A 97 -5.47 4.49 59.54
N GLU A 98 -4.48 5.13 60.17
CA GLU A 98 -4.40 5.33 61.62
C GLU A 98 -5.62 6.05 62.22
N THR A 99 -6.37 6.75 61.38
CA THR A 99 -7.61 7.47 61.72
C THR A 99 -8.89 6.61 61.62
N GLY A 100 -8.76 5.34 61.21
CA GLY A 100 -9.88 4.44 60.95
C GLY A 100 -10.57 4.65 59.59
N ALA A 101 -10.06 5.57 58.77
CA ALA A 101 -10.56 5.81 57.43
C ALA A 101 -10.11 4.72 56.45
N VAL A 102 -10.99 4.32 55.53
CA VAL A 102 -10.64 3.43 54.42
C VAL A 102 -10.00 4.28 53.32
N VAL A 103 -8.71 4.07 53.07
CA VAL A 103 -7.91 4.82 52.10
C VAL A 103 -7.41 3.84 51.03
N PRO A 104 -7.43 4.22 49.74
CA PRO A 104 -6.84 3.38 48.71
C PRO A 104 -5.33 3.29 48.88
N THR A 105 -4.80 2.08 48.72
CA THR A 105 -3.34 1.81 48.76
C THR A 105 -2.61 2.49 47.60
N TYR A 106 -3.29 2.65 46.47
CA TYR A 106 -2.77 3.28 45.28
C TYR A 106 -3.58 4.53 44.93
N ASP A 107 -2.88 5.60 44.55
CA ASP A 107 -3.46 6.91 44.30
C ASP A 107 -3.25 7.37 42.84
N GLU A 108 -3.63 8.61 42.55
CA GLU A 108 -3.38 9.24 41.25
C GLU A 108 -1.89 9.25 40.88
N THR A 109 -0.98 9.40 41.86
CA THR A 109 0.46 9.40 41.63
C THR A 109 0.95 8.07 41.09
N PHE A 110 0.47 6.96 41.64
CA PHE A 110 0.73 5.61 41.12
C PHE A 110 0.24 5.46 39.67
N ALA A 111 -1.00 5.83 39.39
CA ALA A 111 -1.58 5.74 38.05
C ALA A 111 -0.83 6.62 37.02
N ASN A 112 -0.41 7.82 37.42
CA ASN A 112 0.44 8.70 36.61
C ASN A 112 1.81 8.08 36.32
N THR A 113 2.43 7.45 37.32
CA THR A 113 3.74 6.80 37.17
C THR A 113 3.67 5.65 36.18
N ILE A 114 2.59 4.86 36.22
CA ILE A 114 2.33 3.81 35.24
C ILE A 114 2.12 4.43 33.85
N ALA A 115 1.29 5.48 33.72
CA ALA A 115 1.06 6.11 32.41
C ALA A 115 2.33 6.70 31.80
N LEU A 116 3.19 7.32 32.61
CA LEU A 116 4.51 7.81 32.20
C LEU A 116 5.44 6.68 31.77
N SER A 117 5.33 5.50 32.36
CA SER A 117 6.12 4.32 31.99
C SER A 117 5.59 3.67 30.70
N VAL A 118 4.26 3.67 30.51
CA VAL A 118 3.59 3.05 29.36
C VAL A 118 3.66 3.92 28.11
N ALA A 119 3.64 5.25 28.21
CA ALA A 119 3.67 6.14 27.04
C ALA A 119 4.92 5.95 26.14
N PRO A 120 6.16 5.84 26.66
CA PRO A 120 7.35 5.50 25.88
C PRO A 120 7.27 4.11 25.24
N ILE A 121 6.64 3.14 25.92
CA ILE A 121 6.44 1.79 25.40
C ILE A 121 5.47 1.82 24.21
N ILE A 122 4.34 2.54 24.34
CA ILE A 122 3.39 2.74 23.25
C ILE A 122 4.08 3.41 22.07
N TRP A 123 4.89 4.45 22.32
CA TRP A 123 5.68 5.09 21.27
C TRP A 123 6.60 4.10 20.57
N PHE A 124 7.41 3.36 21.33
CA PHE A 124 8.38 2.40 20.79
C PHE A 124 7.72 1.27 20.01
N LEU A 125 6.65 0.68 20.56
CA LEU A 125 5.85 -0.34 19.88
C LEU A 125 5.20 0.21 18.61
N SER A 126 4.69 1.44 18.64
CA SER A 126 4.12 2.09 17.47
C SER A 126 5.19 2.29 16.37
N VAL A 127 6.39 2.74 16.74
CA VAL A 127 7.52 2.86 15.79
C VAL A 127 7.86 1.50 15.17
N LEU A 128 7.90 0.42 15.97
CA LEU A 128 8.18 -0.93 15.50
C LEU A 128 7.09 -1.47 14.57
N ILE A 129 5.82 -1.38 14.98
CA ILE A 129 4.67 -1.86 14.20
C ILE A 129 4.56 -1.09 12.89
N ILE A 130 4.68 0.24 12.93
CA ILE A 130 4.64 1.08 11.74
C ILE A 130 5.92 0.87 10.89
N GLY A 131 7.09 0.65 11.49
CA GLY A 131 8.32 0.38 10.75
C GLY A 131 8.30 -0.96 10.00
N LEU A 132 7.89 -2.03 10.68
CA LEU A 132 7.81 -3.37 10.12
C LEU A 132 6.61 -3.55 9.18
N GLY A 133 5.47 -2.95 9.53
CA GLY A 133 4.23 -3.03 8.77
C GLY A 133 4.17 -2.07 7.59
N ILE A 134 4.76 -0.87 7.70
CA ILE A 134 4.80 0.12 6.62
C ILE A 134 6.11 0.06 5.87
N LEU A 135 7.23 0.47 6.46
CA LEU A 135 8.47 0.72 5.72
C LEU A 135 9.03 -0.53 5.01
N ARG A 136 9.10 -1.66 5.71
CA ARG A 136 9.76 -2.88 5.22
C ARG A 136 9.15 -3.43 3.91
N PRO A 137 7.83 -3.58 3.77
CA PRO A 137 7.23 -4.07 2.53
C PRO A 137 7.26 -3.07 1.37
N PHE A 138 7.54 -1.78 1.62
CA PHE A 138 7.81 -0.81 0.54
C PHE A 138 9.24 -0.84 0.03
N ILE A 139 10.21 -1.19 0.88
CA ILE A 139 11.62 -1.32 0.50
C ILE A 139 11.85 -2.65 -0.23
N LYS A 140 11.17 -3.73 0.16
CA LYS A 140 11.29 -5.02 -0.52
C LYS A 140 10.55 -5.04 -1.85
N LYS A 141 11.19 -5.61 -2.89
CA LYS A 141 10.59 -5.93 -4.20
C LYS A 141 9.57 -7.07 -4.03
N GLY A 142 8.44 -6.78 -3.37
CA GLY A 142 7.38 -7.77 -3.15
C GLY A 142 6.51 -7.96 -4.39
N GLU A 143 6.09 -9.21 -4.63
CA GLU A 143 5.11 -9.57 -5.65
C GLU A 143 3.80 -8.79 -5.47
N TRP A 144 2.99 -8.68 -6.54
CA TRP A 144 1.69 -8.00 -6.48
C TRP A 144 0.77 -8.54 -5.37
N ARG A 145 0.88 -9.84 -5.04
CA ARG A 145 0.12 -10.49 -3.97
C ARG A 145 0.49 -9.97 -2.59
N GLN A 146 1.79 -9.80 -2.32
CA GLN A 146 2.28 -9.28 -1.04
C GLN A 146 1.83 -7.83 -0.83
N ARG A 147 1.85 -7.02 -1.89
CA ARG A 147 1.36 -5.64 -1.84
C ARG A 147 -0.16 -5.54 -1.68
N ALA A 148 -0.92 -6.43 -2.30
CA ALA A 148 -2.36 -6.51 -2.09
C ALA A 148 -2.72 -6.91 -0.65
N TYR A 149 -2.01 -7.90 -0.09
CA TYR A 149 -2.16 -8.29 1.32
C TYR A 149 -1.80 -7.14 2.28
N LEU A 150 -0.73 -6.40 1.96
CA LEU A 150 -0.32 -5.22 2.69
C LEU A 150 -1.42 -4.15 2.69
N SER A 151 -1.96 -3.83 1.52
CA SER A 151 -3.08 -2.89 1.39
C SER A 151 -4.28 -3.32 2.23
N PHE A 152 -4.63 -4.61 2.22
CA PHE A 152 -5.71 -5.13 3.07
C PHE A 152 -5.43 -4.89 4.56
N ASN A 153 -4.23 -5.18 5.05
CA ASN A 153 -3.86 -4.90 6.44
C ASN A 153 -3.96 -3.40 6.78
N PHE A 154 -3.57 -2.53 5.85
CA PHE A 154 -3.73 -1.08 5.99
C PHE A 154 -5.16 -0.58 5.94
N PHE A 155 -6.11 -1.34 5.40
CA PHE A 155 -7.53 -1.04 5.57
C PHE A 155 -8.04 -1.60 6.89
N PHE A 156 -7.73 -2.86 7.17
CA PHE A 156 -8.28 -3.60 8.29
C PHE A 156 -7.96 -2.95 9.64
N TRP A 157 -6.67 -2.70 9.93
CA TRP A 157 -6.26 -2.20 11.24
C TRP A 157 -6.80 -0.81 11.56
N PRO A 158 -6.71 0.19 10.66
CA PRO A 158 -7.26 1.51 10.94
C PRO A 158 -8.77 1.52 11.08
N ILE A 159 -9.50 0.74 10.25
CA ILE A 159 -10.97 0.63 10.38
C ILE A 159 -11.33 -0.03 11.71
N LEU A 160 -10.60 -1.06 12.13
CA LEU A 160 -10.78 -1.71 13.43
C LEU A 160 -10.55 -0.70 14.57
N MET A 161 -9.45 0.05 14.52
CA MET A 161 -9.10 1.03 15.56
C MET A 161 -10.11 2.19 15.65
N LEU A 162 -10.58 2.69 14.50
CA LEU A 162 -11.67 3.66 14.46
C LEU A 162 -12.95 3.08 15.06
N SER A 163 -13.33 1.86 14.66
CA SER A 163 -14.52 1.19 15.17
C SER A 163 -14.44 0.96 16.68
N LEU A 164 -13.27 0.59 17.20
CA LEU A 164 -13.02 0.44 18.64
C LEU A 164 -13.14 1.77 19.38
N LEU A 165 -12.62 2.87 18.82
CA LEU A 165 -12.74 4.20 19.43
C LEU A 165 -14.22 4.59 19.62
N PHE A 166 -15.04 4.41 18.58
CA PHE A 166 -16.47 4.67 18.67
C PHE A 166 -17.17 3.66 19.59
N GLY A 167 -16.79 2.37 19.53
CA GLY A 167 -17.33 1.32 20.38
C GLY A 167 -17.08 1.57 21.88
N LEU A 168 -15.89 2.06 22.24
CA LEU A 168 -15.54 2.42 23.62
C LEU A 168 -16.48 3.48 24.19
N LYS A 169 -16.84 4.50 23.39
CA LYS A 169 -17.81 5.52 23.83
C LYS A 169 -19.13 4.90 24.28
N TYR A 170 -19.62 3.89 23.56
CA TYR A 170 -20.85 3.19 23.90
C TYR A 170 -20.66 2.18 25.03
N LEU A 171 -19.46 1.61 25.18
CA LEU A 171 -19.18 0.59 26.18
C LEU A 171 -18.98 1.16 27.59
N ILE A 172 -18.31 2.31 27.73
CA ILE A 172 -17.93 2.90 29.02
C ILE A 172 -19.08 2.97 30.04
N PRO A 173 -20.31 3.42 29.68
CA PRO A 173 -21.43 3.48 30.62
C PRO A 173 -21.85 2.13 31.21
N TYR A 174 -21.51 1.02 30.56
CA TYR A 174 -21.86 -0.34 30.99
C TYR A 174 -20.72 -1.06 31.71
N LEU A 175 -19.56 -0.41 31.87
CA LEU A 175 -18.42 -0.99 32.58
C LEU A 175 -18.66 -0.96 34.11
N PRO A 176 -18.15 -1.96 34.86
CA PRO A 176 -18.39 -2.06 36.29
C PRO A 176 -17.65 -0.96 37.06
N SER A 177 -18.41 -0.05 37.67
CA SER A 177 -17.91 1.17 38.31
C SER A 177 -17.33 0.97 39.72
N GLY A 178 -17.70 -0.11 40.41
CA GLY A 178 -17.39 -0.27 41.84
C GLY A 178 -18.33 0.57 42.74
N PRO A 179 -18.08 0.57 44.06
CA PRO A 179 -18.88 1.33 45.02
C PRO A 179 -18.75 2.84 44.81
N GLU A 180 -19.85 3.56 44.96
CA GLU A 180 -19.84 5.01 44.83
C GLU A 180 -19.04 5.66 45.97
N SER A 181 -18.23 6.66 45.62
CA SER A 181 -17.60 7.56 46.60
C SER A 181 -18.68 8.50 47.18
N ILE A 182 -19.41 8.05 48.20
CA ILE A 182 -20.45 8.83 48.89
C ILE A 182 -19.80 9.84 49.87
N SER A 183 -20.54 10.92 50.17
CA SER A 183 -20.24 12.10 51.01
C SER A 183 -19.62 11.90 52.41
N GLN A 184 -19.25 10.68 52.80
CA GLN A 184 -18.62 10.36 54.08
C GLN A 184 -17.07 10.41 54.05
N GLY A 185 -16.47 10.91 52.97
CA GLY A 185 -15.01 11.12 52.89
C GLY A 185 -14.20 9.89 52.45
N VAL A 186 -14.84 8.78 52.08
CA VAL A 186 -14.17 7.59 51.52
C VAL A 186 -14.00 7.76 50.01
N TYR A 187 -12.76 7.76 49.55
CA TYR A 187 -12.41 7.91 48.14
C TYR A 187 -12.19 6.54 47.48
N TYR A 188 -13.01 6.21 46.48
CA TYR A 188 -12.85 5.03 45.62
C TYR A 188 -12.31 5.45 44.23
N PRO A 189 -11.00 5.26 43.96
CA PRO A 189 -10.38 5.70 42.70
C PRO A 189 -11.08 5.15 41.47
N ARG A 190 -11.45 3.86 41.50
CA ARG A 190 -12.11 3.18 40.38
C ARG A 190 -13.41 3.85 39.97
N TYR A 191 -14.28 4.17 40.93
CA TYR A 191 -15.55 4.83 40.65
C TYR A 191 -15.33 6.23 40.10
N THR A 192 -14.42 7.00 40.70
CA THR A 192 -14.09 8.37 40.26
C THR A 192 -13.56 8.38 38.83
N TYR A 193 -12.61 7.51 38.48
CA TYR A 193 -12.06 7.46 37.12
C TYR A 193 -13.03 6.88 36.11
N TRP A 194 -13.91 5.95 36.50
CA TRP A 194 -15.01 5.50 35.64
C TRP A 194 -15.96 6.65 35.29
N LEU A 195 -16.40 7.41 36.31
CA LEU A 195 -17.32 8.54 36.12
C LEU A 195 -16.67 9.63 35.26
N ASN A 196 -15.40 9.95 35.52
CA ASN A 196 -14.64 10.90 34.74
C ASN A 196 -14.44 10.41 33.29
N ALA A 197 -14.12 9.14 33.07
CA ALA A 197 -14.01 8.56 31.73
C ALA A 197 -15.35 8.63 30.99
N LYS A 198 -16.47 8.32 31.63
CA LYS A 198 -17.81 8.43 31.05
C LYS A 198 -18.13 9.85 30.59
N ASN A 199 -17.70 10.86 31.36
CA ASN A 199 -18.00 12.27 31.08
C ASN A 199 -17.02 12.91 30.08
N THR A 200 -15.75 12.48 30.09
CA THR A 200 -14.68 13.13 29.31
C THR A 200 -14.30 12.38 28.03
N PHE A 201 -14.52 11.06 27.97
CA PHE A 201 -14.20 10.28 26.78
C PHE A 201 -15.17 10.60 25.64
N SER A 202 -14.63 11.19 24.59
CA SER A 202 -15.37 11.49 23.38
C SER A 202 -14.50 11.25 22.16
N PRO A 203 -14.98 10.50 21.15
CA PRO A 203 -14.31 10.40 19.85
C PRO A 203 -14.10 11.76 19.18
N PHE A 204 -14.88 12.77 19.57
CA PHE A 204 -14.81 14.13 19.03
C PHE A 204 -13.88 15.06 19.82
N SER A 205 -13.14 14.55 20.82
CA SER A 205 -12.09 15.34 21.48
C SER A 205 -10.97 15.68 20.49
N GLY A 206 -10.25 16.79 20.72
CA GLY A 206 -9.17 17.23 19.84
C GLY A 206 -8.11 16.15 19.60
N TRP A 207 -7.66 15.47 20.66
CA TRP A 207 -6.68 14.38 20.55
C TRP A 207 -7.27 13.10 19.93
N SER A 208 -8.54 12.78 20.19
CA SER A 208 -9.22 11.70 19.48
C SER A 208 -9.35 11.98 17.98
N ILE A 209 -9.52 13.25 17.58
CA ILE A 209 -9.49 13.64 16.17
C ILE A 209 -8.08 13.43 15.59
N VAL A 210 -7.02 13.77 16.31
CA VAL A 210 -5.64 13.47 15.87
C VAL A 210 -5.46 11.97 15.64
N PHE A 211 -5.92 11.13 16.57
CA PHE A 211 -5.91 9.67 16.41
C PHE A 211 -6.70 9.22 15.18
N GLN A 212 -7.88 9.78 14.94
CA GLN A 212 -8.67 9.47 13.75
C GLN A 212 -7.94 9.87 12.45
N VAL A 213 -7.35 11.06 12.40
CA VAL A 213 -6.59 11.56 11.24
C VAL A 213 -5.42 10.63 10.92
N ILE A 214 -4.68 10.18 11.94
CA ILE A 214 -3.60 9.20 11.79
C ILE A 214 -4.11 7.93 11.11
N ASN A 215 -5.27 7.42 11.53
CA ASN A 215 -5.90 6.24 10.94
C ASN A 215 -6.42 6.49 9.51
N TYR A 216 -7.02 7.65 9.23
CA TYR A 216 -7.46 8.00 7.87
C TYR A 216 -6.30 8.14 6.89
N ILE A 217 -5.13 8.63 7.33
CA ILE A 217 -3.92 8.66 6.50
C ILE A 217 -3.47 7.24 6.14
N LEU A 218 -3.55 6.27 7.07
CA LEU A 218 -3.26 4.86 6.77
C LEU A 218 -4.22 4.28 5.73
N ILE A 219 -5.50 4.63 5.80
CA ILE A 219 -6.49 4.23 4.79
C ILE A 219 -6.11 4.82 3.42
N ALA A 220 -5.69 6.10 3.37
CA ALA A 220 -5.21 6.71 2.13
C ALA A 220 -3.97 5.99 1.58
N PHE A 221 -3.04 5.58 2.45
CA PHE A 221 -1.91 4.73 2.10
C PHE A 221 -2.36 3.36 1.56
N ALA A 222 -3.36 2.74 2.18
CA ALA A 222 -3.96 1.48 1.74
C ALA A 222 -4.49 1.57 0.30
N ILE A 223 -5.22 2.64 -0.02
CA ILE A 223 -5.77 2.93 -1.35
C ILE A 223 -4.65 3.01 -2.37
N PHE A 224 -3.60 3.77 -2.06
CA PHE A 224 -2.48 3.94 -2.97
C PHE A 224 -1.73 2.63 -3.24
N ILE A 225 -1.49 1.82 -2.21
CA ILE A 225 -0.86 0.50 -2.35
C ILE A 225 -1.73 -0.43 -3.19
N ALA A 226 -3.06 -0.38 -3.03
CA ALA A 226 -3.98 -1.15 -3.85
C ALA A 226 -3.85 -0.78 -5.33
N PHE A 227 -3.79 0.52 -5.63
CA PHE A 227 -3.56 1.01 -6.99
C PHE A 227 -2.20 0.56 -7.53
N GLU A 228 -1.14 0.65 -6.73
CA GLU A 228 0.20 0.21 -7.07
C GLU A 228 0.23 -1.30 -7.40
N ALA A 229 -0.36 -2.13 -6.53
CA ALA A 229 -0.48 -3.57 -6.72
C ALA A 229 -1.27 -3.92 -8.00
N HIS A 230 -2.34 -3.19 -8.28
CA HIS A 230 -3.13 -3.36 -9.52
C HIS A 230 -2.35 -2.96 -10.77
N LEU A 231 -1.56 -1.89 -10.70
CA LEU A 231 -0.71 -1.43 -11.81
C LEU A 231 0.42 -2.42 -12.11
N ILE A 232 1.05 -2.97 -11.06
CA ILE A 232 2.03 -4.06 -11.18
C ILE A 232 1.37 -5.31 -11.80
N LYS A 233 0.20 -5.72 -11.30
CA LYS A 233 -0.57 -6.86 -11.87
C LYS A 233 -0.89 -6.65 -13.36
N LYS A 234 -1.09 -5.40 -13.79
CA LYS A 234 -1.33 -5.05 -15.20
C LYS A 234 -0.05 -4.80 -16.00
N LEU A 235 1.14 -4.98 -15.43
CA LEU A 235 2.45 -4.70 -16.04
C LEU A 235 2.58 -3.25 -16.56
N LYS A 236 1.91 -2.30 -15.86
CA LYS A 236 1.95 -0.85 -16.15
C LYS A 236 2.93 -0.09 -15.25
N LEU A 237 3.58 -0.80 -14.34
CA LEU A 237 4.56 -0.29 -13.40
C LEU A 237 5.59 -1.40 -13.24
N ASP A 238 6.81 -1.14 -13.69
CA ASP A 238 7.94 -2.05 -13.47
C ASP A 238 8.97 -1.35 -12.58
N TYR A 239 9.08 -1.84 -11.35
CA TYR A 239 10.06 -1.33 -10.37
C TYR A 239 11.48 -1.81 -10.65
N SER A 240 11.69 -2.65 -11.69
CA SER A 240 13.03 -3.01 -12.14
C SER A 240 13.83 -1.79 -12.63
N ASP A 241 13.16 -0.74 -13.10
CA ASP A 241 13.82 0.49 -13.56
C ASP A 241 14.36 1.37 -12.41
N PHE A 242 13.87 1.18 -11.18
CA PHE A 242 14.18 2.06 -10.04
C PHE A 242 15.38 1.64 -9.21
N TYR A 243 15.68 0.35 -9.17
CA TYR A 243 16.73 -0.19 -8.31
C TYR A 243 17.57 -1.14 -9.13
N LYS A 244 18.79 -0.69 -9.47
CA LYS A 244 19.90 -1.54 -9.95
C LYS A 244 19.79 -2.88 -9.23
N ARG A 245 19.69 -3.96 -10.00
CA ARG A 245 19.71 -5.30 -9.42
C ARG A 245 20.93 -5.37 -8.50
N GLU A 246 20.70 -5.65 -7.21
CA GLU A 246 20.98 -7.03 -6.82
C GLU A 246 22.23 -7.60 -7.45
N PHE A 247 23.44 -7.17 -7.07
CA PHE A 247 24.72 -7.38 -7.78
C PHE A 247 25.16 -8.86 -7.97
N LYS A 248 24.26 -9.84 -8.01
CA LYS A 248 24.55 -11.24 -8.33
C LYS A 248 24.84 -11.47 -9.82
N GLU A 249 24.52 -10.53 -10.71
CA GLU A 249 24.96 -10.58 -12.12
C GLU A 249 26.47 -10.37 -12.29
N LYS A 250 27.17 -9.77 -11.30
CA LYS A 250 28.64 -9.75 -11.29
C LYS A 250 29.22 -11.15 -11.24
N SER A 251 28.55 -12.11 -10.60
CA SER A 251 29.04 -13.49 -10.49
C SER A 251 29.00 -14.22 -11.83
N LEU A 252 27.89 -14.13 -12.56
CA LEU A 252 27.74 -14.76 -13.88
C LEU A 252 28.67 -14.13 -14.93
N VAL A 253 28.78 -12.80 -14.94
CA VAL A 253 29.73 -12.10 -15.83
C VAL A 253 31.16 -12.44 -15.46
N ASN A 254 31.50 -12.48 -14.16
CA ASN A 254 32.85 -12.89 -13.72
C ASN A 254 33.14 -14.37 -14.05
N GLN A 255 32.18 -15.28 -13.93
CA GLN A 255 32.36 -16.70 -14.27
C GLN A 255 32.53 -16.92 -15.78
N VAL A 256 31.80 -16.18 -16.61
CA VAL A 256 32.00 -16.22 -18.07
C VAL A 256 33.34 -15.63 -18.47
N ILE A 257 33.81 -14.58 -17.76
CA ILE A 257 35.12 -13.96 -18.01
C ILE A 257 36.25 -14.85 -17.51
N GLU A 258 36.15 -15.43 -16.31
CA GLU A 258 37.12 -16.41 -15.79
C GLU A 258 37.24 -17.59 -16.76
N GLY A 259 36.12 -18.13 -17.26
CA GLY A 259 36.14 -19.18 -18.27
C GLY A 259 36.87 -18.73 -19.55
N ARG A 260 36.54 -17.56 -20.12
CA ARG A 260 37.18 -17.08 -21.35
C ARG A 260 38.67 -16.74 -21.19
N LEU A 261 39.09 -16.32 -20.00
CA LEU A 261 40.51 -16.12 -19.64
C LEU A 261 41.25 -17.46 -19.49
N GLU A 262 40.64 -18.45 -18.84
CA GLU A 262 41.21 -19.80 -18.68
C GLU A 262 41.37 -20.53 -20.03
N PHE A 263 40.46 -20.30 -20.98
CA PHE A 263 40.57 -20.82 -22.35
C PHE A 263 41.48 -20.00 -23.27
N GLY A 264 42.07 -18.89 -22.78
CA GLY A 264 42.99 -18.05 -23.54
C GLY A 264 42.35 -17.28 -24.71
N GLU A 265 41.03 -17.10 -24.69
CA GLU A 265 40.31 -16.49 -25.81
C GLU A 265 40.59 -14.98 -25.93
N HIS A 266 40.87 -14.27 -24.84
CA HIS A 266 41.15 -12.82 -24.83
C HIS A 266 42.30 -12.42 -23.90
N ASP A 267 43.05 -11.40 -24.33
CA ASP A 267 44.18 -10.83 -23.60
C ASP A 267 43.69 -9.84 -22.53
N GLY A 268 44.36 -9.77 -21.38
CA GLY A 268 43.88 -9.03 -20.19
C GLY A 268 43.60 -7.53 -20.40
N LYS A 269 44.09 -6.96 -21.51
CA LYS A 269 43.89 -5.56 -21.90
C LYS A 269 42.51 -5.28 -22.53
N ASP A 270 41.87 -6.28 -23.13
CA ASP A 270 40.55 -6.14 -23.80
C ASP A 270 39.35 -6.51 -22.91
N LEU A 271 39.63 -7.06 -21.73
CA LEU A 271 38.63 -7.50 -20.75
C LEU A 271 37.59 -6.43 -20.42
N LYS A 272 38.01 -5.16 -20.32
CA LYS A 272 37.13 -4.06 -19.95
C LYS A 272 36.11 -3.73 -21.05
N ALA A 273 36.52 -3.85 -22.32
CA ALA A 273 35.63 -3.67 -23.46
C ALA A 273 34.64 -4.84 -23.56
N GLU A 274 35.11 -6.06 -23.32
CA GLU A 274 34.28 -7.25 -23.33
C GLU A 274 33.27 -7.30 -22.18
N ILE A 275 33.66 -6.92 -20.96
CA ILE A 275 32.75 -6.71 -19.82
C ILE A 275 31.63 -5.75 -20.18
N LYS A 276 31.96 -4.65 -20.86
CA LYS A 276 30.98 -3.64 -21.27
C LYS A 276 30.02 -4.21 -22.32
N LYS A 277 30.53 -5.00 -23.27
CA LYS A 277 29.73 -5.67 -24.30
C LYS A 277 28.79 -6.72 -23.70
N LEU A 278 29.31 -7.63 -22.88
CA LEU A 278 28.54 -8.66 -22.18
C LEU A 278 27.42 -8.08 -21.30
N ARG A 279 27.68 -6.97 -20.60
CA ARG A 279 26.63 -6.26 -19.86
C ARG A 279 25.54 -5.70 -20.76
N THR A 280 25.91 -5.18 -21.92
CA THR A 280 24.95 -4.61 -22.88
C THR A 280 24.10 -5.72 -23.51
N ASP A 281 24.70 -6.87 -23.80
CA ASP A 281 24.03 -8.04 -24.36
C ASP A 281 23.06 -8.68 -23.35
N LEU A 282 23.48 -8.81 -22.08
CA LEU A 282 22.59 -9.27 -21.00
C LEU A 282 21.40 -8.33 -20.77
N ASP A 283 21.64 -7.01 -20.80
CA ASP A 283 20.58 -6.00 -20.69
C ASP A 283 19.59 -6.09 -21.86
N MET A 284 20.07 -6.41 -23.08
CA MET A 284 19.24 -6.61 -24.27
C MET A 284 18.42 -7.89 -24.18
N GLU A 285 19.04 -9.00 -23.82
CA GLU A 285 18.39 -10.31 -23.68
C GLU A 285 17.29 -10.28 -22.61
N GLU A 286 17.53 -9.57 -21.50
CA GLU A 286 16.51 -9.35 -20.48
C GLU A 286 15.32 -8.53 -21.01
N LYS A 287 15.58 -7.47 -21.78
CA LYS A 287 14.52 -6.65 -22.40
C LYS A 287 13.70 -7.49 -23.37
N GLU A 288 14.35 -8.33 -24.17
CA GLU A 288 13.69 -9.24 -25.11
C GLU A 288 12.82 -10.27 -24.37
N ARG A 289 13.34 -10.88 -23.30
CA ARG A 289 12.58 -11.83 -22.46
C ARG A 289 11.33 -11.19 -21.84
N LYS A 290 11.47 -9.96 -21.33
CA LYS A 290 10.34 -9.16 -20.80
C LYS A 290 9.34 -8.80 -21.90
N MET A 291 9.81 -8.48 -23.10
CA MET A 291 8.95 -8.17 -24.24
C MET A 291 8.15 -9.40 -24.68
N ALA A 292 8.80 -10.56 -24.78
CA ALA A 292 8.15 -11.83 -25.11
C ALA A 292 7.07 -12.20 -24.07
N ALA A 293 7.38 -12.09 -22.78
CA ALA A 293 6.42 -12.34 -21.70
C ALA A 293 5.22 -11.37 -21.77
N TYR A 294 5.46 -10.10 -22.10
CA TYR A 294 4.40 -9.11 -22.25
C TYR A 294 3.49 -9.38 -23.47
N LEU A 295 4.06 -9.79 -24.59
CA LEU A 295 3.31 -10.15 -25.80
C LEU A 295 2.44 -11.39 -25.54
N ALA A 296 3.02 -12.43 -24.93
CA ALA A 296 2.27 -13.63 -24.53
C ALA A 296 1.07 -13.29 -23.62
N ALA A 297 1.27 -12.42 -22.62
CA ALA A 297 0.20 -11.99 -21.73
C ALA A 297 -0.87 -11.10 -22.42
N GLN A 298 -0.51 -10.35 -23.47
CA GLN A 298 -1.49 -9.63 -24.29
C GLN A 298 -2.34 -10.58 -25.12
N ASP A 299 -1.71 -11.59 -25.72
CA ASP A 299 -2.41 -12.54 -26.58
C ASP A 299 -3.31 -13.47 -25.76
N GLU A 300 -2.90 -13.85 -24.56
CA GLU A 300 -3.75 -14.56 -23.59
C GLU A 300 -4.99 -13.72 -23.19
N LYS A 301 -4.84 -12.39 -23.03
CA LYS A 301 -5.97 -11.50 -22.77
C LYS A 301 -6.90 -11.34 -23.97
N LYS A 302 -6.37 -11.34 -25.20
CA LYS A 302 -7.19 -11.28 -26.42
C LYS A 302 -7.98 -12.57 -26.59
N THR A 303 -7.34 -13.73 -26.47
CA THR A 303 -7.98 -15.04 -26.57
C THR A 303 -9.06 -15.22 -25.50
N LEU A 304 -8.82 -14.80 -24.24
CA LEU A 304 -9.85 -14.80 -23.19
C LEU A 304 -11.04 -13.88 -23.48
N LYS A 305 -10.80 -12.71 -24.07
CA LYS A 305 -11.88 -11.78 -24.47
C LYS A 305 -12.70 -12.34 -25.64
N GLU A 306 -12.04 -12.97 -26.61
CA GLU A 306 -12.68 -13.62 -27.76
C GLU A 306 -13.47 -14.85 -27.32
N ALA A 307 -12.92 -15.69 -26.44
CA ALA A 307 -13.62 -16.82 -25.84
C ALA A 307 -14.89 -16.39 -25.08
N LYS A 308 -14.82 -15.30 -24.29
CA LYS A 308 -16.00 -14.73 -23.59
C LYS A 308 -17.05 -14.15 -24.54
N LYS A 309 -16.64 -13.52 -25.65
CA LYS A 309 -17.57 -13.06 -26.70
C LYS A 309 -18.24 -14.22 -27.42
N ASN A 310 -17.47 -15.26 -27.77
CA ASN A 310 -17.97 -16.44 -28.46
C ASN A 310 -18.95 -17.24 -27.58
N ALA A 311 -18.68 -17.33 -26.27
CA ALA A 311 -19.59 -17.96 -25.31
C ALA A 311 -20.93 -17.20 -25.17
N LYS A 312 -20.91 -15.86 -25.18
CA LYS A 312 -22.14 -15.05 -25.16
C LYS A 312 -22.96 -15.22 -26.45
N ASN A 313 -22.31 -15.22 -27.61
CA ASN A 313 -23.00 -15.43 -28.88
C ASN A 313 -23.65 -16.81 -28.95
N LYS A 314 -22.97 -17.86 -28.46
CA LYS A 314 -23.50 -19.23 -28.44
C LYS A 314 -24.71 -19.40 -27.52
N LYS A 315 -24.83 -18.58 -26.47
CA LYS A 315 -25.98 -18.59 -25.53
C LYS A 315 -27.21 -17.89 -26.12
N ASN A 316 -27.02 -16.80 -26.87
CA ASN A 316 -28.12 -16.13 -27.57
C ASN A 316 -28.70 -16.95 -28.74
N THR A 317 -27.88 -17.78 -29.41
CA THR A 317 -28.39 -18.65 -30.49
C THR A 317 -29.21 -19.84 -29.96
N LYS A 318 -29.00 -20.25 -28.70
CA LYS A 318 -29.79 -21.33 -28.06
C LYS A 318 -31.10 -20.87 -27.43
N SER A 319 -31.34 -19.57 -27.24
CA SER A 319 -32.61 -19.06 -26.70
C SER A 319 -33.59 -18.54 -27.77
N GLN A 320 -33.28 -18.77 -29.05
CA GLN A 320 -34.13 -18.43 -30.20
C GLN A 320 -34.51 -19.67 -31.04
N GLY A 321 -34.24 -20.87 -30.51
CA GLY A 321 -34.60 -22.15 -31.13
C GLY A 321 -35.68 -22.84 -30.33
#